data_AF-F8LBA7-F1
#
_entry.id   AF-F8LBA7-F1
#
_cell.length_a   1.000
_cell.length_b   1.000
_cell.length_c   1.000
_cell.angle_alpha   90.00
_cell.angle_beta   90.00
_cell.angle_gamma   90.00
#
_symmetry.space_group_name_H-M   'P 1'
#
loop_
_entity.id
_entity.type
_entity.pdbx_description
1 polymer ?
#
loop_
_entity_poly.entity_id
_entity_poly.type
_entity_poly.pdbx_seq_one_letter_code
_entity_poly.pdbx_strand_id
1 'polypeptide(L)'
;MMNIPNPKIDSDLILYGNRACLGEIRPNMRQISIQYIEAINTIQLRIYYDKPLTQEEIDYDVSGTILTEIISDFPQELEYRDEVVMLPYPNRILDNGICIYRRYEPSPDLNE
;
A
#
# COMPACT_ATOMS: atom_id res chain seq x y z
N MET A 1 -16.38 -12.48 1.75
CA MET A 1 -16.03 -13.24 0.53
C MET A 1 -14.51 -13.29 0.47
N MET A 2 -13.91 -14.47 0.34
CA MET A 2 -12.46 -14.58 0.12
C MET A 2 -12.17 -14.13 -1.32
N ASN A 3 -11.23 -13.20 -1.49
CA ASN A 3 -10.75 -12.77 -2.79
C ASN A 3 -9.99 -13.96 -3.39
N ILE A 4 -10.47 -14.53 -4.49
CA ILE A 4 -9.74 -15.59 -5.19
C ILE A 4 -8.63 -14.89 -5.99
N PRO A 5 -7.36 -15.21 -5.75
CA PRO A 5 -6.26 -14.52 -6.42
C PRO A 5 -6.32 -14.74 -7.94
N ASN A 6 -6.20 -13.66 -8.71
CA ASN A 6 -6.01 -13.73 -10.16
C ASN A 6 -4.49 -13.72 -10.41
N PRO A 7 -3.86 -14.88 -10.72
CA PRO A 7 -2.41 -15.03 -10.61
C PRO A 7 -1.62 -14.05 -11.49
N LYS A 8 -2.21 -13.64 -12.62
CA LYS A 8 -1.59 -12.68 -13.53
C LYS A 8 -1.63 -11.26 -12.97
N ILE A 9 -2.82 -10.82 -12.53
CA ILE A 9 -2.99 -9.48 -11.92
C ILE A 9 -2.12 -9.37 -10.66
N ASP A 10 -2.09 -10.40 -9.82
CA ASP A 10 -1.31 -10.35 -8.58
C ASP A 10 0.20 -10.25 -8.86
N SER A 11 0.70 -10.97 -9.86
CA SER A 11 2.12 -10.89 -10.27
C SER A 11 2.47 -9.51 -10.81
N ASP A 12 1.59 -8.94 -11.63
CA ASP A 12 1.74 -7.59 -12.18
C ASP A 12 1.70 -6.53 -11.05
N LEU A 13 0.78 -6.68 -10.09
CA LEU A 13 0.68 -5.78 -8.92
C LEU A 13 1.93 -5.81 -8.05
N ILE A 14 2.52 -6.99 -7.83
CA ILE A 14 3.78 -7.12 -7.11
C ILE A 14 4.88 -6.36 -7.85
N LEU A 15 5.03 -6.60 -9.16
CA LEU A 15 6.09 -5.99 -9.96
C LEU A 15 5.96 -4.47 -10.03
N TYR A 16 4.81 -3.97 -10.47
CA TYR A 16 4.59 -2.54 -10.67
C TYR A 16 4.48 -1.80 -9.34
N GLY A 17 3.89 -2.43 -8.31
CA GLY A 17 3.87 -1.86 -6.96
C GLY A 17 5.27 -1.66 -6.38
N ASN A 18 6.18 -2.64 -6.53
CA ASN A 18 7.57 -2.49 -6.08
C ASN A 18 8.31 -1.40 -6.86
N ARG A 19 8.10 -1.30 -8.18
CA ARG A 19 8.69 -0.23 -9.00
C ARG A 19 8.20 1.15 -8.58
N ALA A 20 6.89 1.30 -8.38
CA ALA A 20 6.26 2.56 -7.98
C ALA A 20 6.70 3.04 -6.58
N CYS A 21 7.05 2.10 -5.69
CA CYS A 21 7.54 2.45 -4.35
C CYS A 21 9.02 2.91 -4.34
N LEU A 22 9.75 2.76 -5.45
CA LEU A 22 11.17 3.09 -5.50
C LEU A 22 11.39 4.60 -5.36
N GLY A 23 12.01 5.01 -4.26
CA GLY A 23 12.20 6.43 -3.93
C GLY A 23 11.04 7.04 -3.15
N GLU A 24 9.96 6.29 -2.90
CA GLU A 24 8.76 6.79 -2.23
C GLU A 24 8.60 6.33 -0.78
N ILE A 25 9.44 5.41 -0.32
CA ILE A 25 9.43 4.99 1.09
C ILE A 25 9.87 6.14 2.00
N ARG A 26 9.05 6.45 3.02
CA ARG A 26 9.31 7.47 4.03
C ARG A 26 9.51 6.84 5.43
N PRO A 27 10.30 7.47 6.33
CA PRO A 27 10.62 6.88 7.64
C PRO A 27 9.42 6.49 8.51
N ASN A 28 8.30 7.21 8.37
CA ASN A 28 7.10 7.00 9.19
C ASN A 28 6.12 6.00 8.58
N MET A 29 6.38 5.48 7.37
CA MET A 29 5.57 4.44 6.76
C MET A 29 5.80 3.13 7.49
N ARG A 30 4.70 2.49 7.87
CA ARG A 30 4.67 1.16 8.47
C ARG A 30 4.49 0.07 7.43
N GLN A 31 3.58 0.28 6.47
CA GLN A 31 3.28 -0.70 5.43
C GLN A 31 2.71 -0.03 4.18
N ILE A 32 3.01 -0.60 3.03
CA ILE A 32 2.29 -0.36 1.77
C ILE A 32 1.72 -1.69 1.32
N SER A 33 0.42 -1.73 1.05
CA SER A 33 -0.21 -2.89 0.43
C SER A 33 -1.11 -2.50 -0.72
N ILE A 34 -1.28 -3.43 -1.65
CA ILE A 34 -2.10 -3.25 -2.84
C ILE A 34 -3.02 -4.44 -3.04
N GLN A 35 -4.22 -4.19 -3.52
CA GLN A 35 -5.21 -5.24 -3.75
C GLN A 35 -6.05 -4.93 -4.98
N TYR A 36 -6.26 -5.94 -5.83
CA TYR A 36 -7.33 -5.91 -6.81
C TYR A 36 -8.62 -6.45 -6.18
N ILE A 37 -9.70 -5.67 -6.24
CA ILE A 37 -11.02 -6.00 -5.72
C ILE A 37 -11.94 -6.27 -6.91
N GLU A 38 -12.04 -7.52 -7.30
CA GLU A 38 -12.76 -7.97 -8.50
C GLU A 38 -14.24 -7.55 -8.49
N ALA A 39 -14.91 -7.65 -7.34
CA ALA A 39 -16.33 -7.33 -7.20
C ALA A 39 -16.71 -5.90 -7.62
N ILE A 40 -15.75 -4.98 -7.58
CA ILE A 40 -15.93 -3.57 -7.96
C ILE A 40 -14.88 -3.11 -8.97
N ASN A 41 -14.17 -4.03 -9.62
CA ASN A 41 -13.14 -3.75 -10.63
C ASN A 41 -12.13 -2.65 -10.22
N THR A 42 -11.66 -2.68 -8.97
CA THR A 42 -10.86 -1.60 -8.37
C THR A 42 -9.48 -2.10 -7.94
N ILE A 43 -8.42 -1.37 -8.25
CA ILE A 43 -7.12 -1.49 -7.58
C ILE A 43 -7.10 -0.51 -6.39
N GLN A 44 -6.87 -1.05 -5.20
CA GLN A 44 -6.77 -0.27 -3.97
C GLN A 44 -5.35 -0.30 -3.42
N LEU A 45 -4.73 0.88 -3.31
CA LEU A 45 -3.48 1.13 -2.59
C LEU A 45 -3.79 1.54 -1.14
N ARG A 46 -3.09 0.95 -0.18
CA ARG A 46 -3.12 1.38 1.22
C ARG A 46 -1.74 1.70 1.72
N ILE A 47 -1.61 2.85 2.37
CA ILE A 47 -0.36 3.27 3.03
C ILE A 47 -0.65 3.52 4.51
N TYR A 48 0.05 2.79 5.37
CA TYR A 48 -0.05 2.92 6.81
C TYR A 48 1.08 3.79 7.34
N TYR A 49 0.75 4.80 8.15
CA TYR A 49 1.73 5.67 8.80
C TYR A 49 1.65 5.58 10.33
N ASP A 50 2.82 5.70 10.94
CA ASP A 50 3.01 5.62 12.39
C ASP A 50 2.66 6.93 13.11
N LYS A 51 2.75 8.05 12.39
CA LYS A 51 2.44 9.39 12.87
C LYS A 51 1.68 10.18 11.81
N PRO A 52 0.99 11.27 12.18
CA PRO A 52 0.39 12.17 11.20
C PRO A 52 1.42 12.69 10.20
N LEU A 53 1.00 12.83 8.95
CA LEU A 53 1.80 13.43 7.90
C LEU A 53 2.07 14.91 8.21
N THR A 54 3.27 15.36 7.88
CA THR A 54 3.59 16.78 7.78
C THR A 54 2.91 17.42 6.58
N GLN A 55 2.80 18.75 6.56
CA GLN A 55 2.24 19.45 5.40
C GLN A 55 3.04 19.17 4.12
N GLU A 56 4.37 19.08 4.22
CA GLU A 56 5.25 18.73 3.09
C GLU A 56 4.95 17.33 2.54
N GLU A 57 4.73 16.34 3.41
CA GLU A 57 4.36 14.98 2.99
C GLU A 57 2.96 14.93 2.35
N ILE A 58 2.02 15.76 2.83
CA ILE A 58 0.68 15.90 2.23
C ILE A 58 0.79 16.55 0.84
N ASP A 59 1.55 17.64 0.73
CA ASP A 59 1.71 18.40 -0.51
C ASP A 59 2.43 17.59 -1.59
N TYR A 60 3.36 16.70 -1.19
CA TYR A 60 4.04 15.79 -2.12
C TYR A 60 3.11 14.71 -2.70
N ASP A 61 2.07 14.31 -1.96
CA ASP A 61 1.12 13.26 -2.37
C ASP A 61 1.80 11.94 -2.80
N VAL A 62 2.41 11.26 -1.82
CA VAL A 62 3.10 9.99 -2.07
C VAL A 62 2.14 8.91 -2.61
N SER A 63 0.90 8.85 -2.11
CA SER A 63 -0.06 7.85 -2.58
C SER A 63 -0.47 8.09 -4.02
N GLY A 64 -0.74 9.34 -4.42
CA GLY A 64 -1.00 9.72 -5.81
C GLY A 64 0.18 9.44 -6.73
N THR A 65 1.41 9.70 -6.27
CA THR A 65 2.64 9.39 -7.03
C THR A 65 2.77 7.89 -7.31
N ILE A 66 2.65 7.04 -6.28
CA ILE A 66 2.72 5.59 -6.42
C ILE A 66 1.60 5.09 -7.35
N LEU A 67 0.37 5.58 -7.14
CA LEU A 67 -0.77 5.13 -7.92
C LEU A 67 -0.66 5.51 -9.40
N THR A 68 -0.10 6.70 -9.71
CA THR A 68 0.13 7.17 -11.08
C THR A 68 1.10 6.28 -11.84
N GLU A 69 2.19 5.85 -11.21
CA GLU A 69 3.13 4.89 -11.83
C GLU A 69 2.43 3.56 -12.10
N ILE A 70 1.63 3.06 -11.15
CA ILE A 70 0.89 1.79 -11.32
C ILE A 70 -0.13 1.90 -12.46
N ILE A 71 -0.87 3.00 -12.55
CA ILE A 71 -1.85 3.25 -13.62
C ILE A 71 -1.17 3.22 -14.99
N SER A 72 0.06 3.72 -15.09
CA SER A 72 0.79 3.76 -16.36
C SER A 72 1.12 2.38 -16.93
N ASP A 73 1.24 1.37 -16.06
CA ASP A 73 1.59 -0.01 -16.39
C ASP A 73 0.35 -0.96 -16.39
N PHE A 74 -0.84 -0.50 -15.99
CA PHE A 74 -2.08 -1.29 -15.91
C PHE A 74 -3.17 -0.85 -16.92
N PRO A 75 -4.19 -1.69 -17.21
CA PRO A 75 -5.30 -1.33 -18.09
C PRO A 75 -6.07 -0.10 -17.58
N GLN A 76 -6.45 0.79 -18.51
CA GLN A 76 -7.15 2.05 -18.18
C GLN A 76 -8.62 1.87 -17.77
N GLU A 77 -9.19 0.66 -17.85
CA GLU A 77 -10.59 0.38 -17.53
C GLU A 77 -10.84 0.10 -16.03
N LEU A 78 -9.79 0.06 -15.22
CA LEU A 78 -9.87 -0.17 -13.78
C LEU A 78 -10.16 1.13 -13.02
N GLU A 79 -10.90 1.02 -11.92
CA GLU A 79 -10.91 2.09 -10.92
C GLU A 79 -9.66 2.00 -10.04
N TYR A 80 -9.11 3.16 -9.65
CA TYR A 80 -7.94 3.25 -8.79
C TYR A 80 -8.29 4.08 -7.57
N ARG A 81 -7.98 3.54 -6.40
CA ARG A 81 -8.23 4.21 -5.11
C ARG A 81 -7.00 4.10 -4.23
N ASP A 82 -6.68 5.18 -3.55
CA ASP A 82 -5.73 5.19 -2.46
C ASP A 82 -6.42 5.42 -1.11
N GLU A 83 -5.81 4.91 -0.07
CA GLU A 83 -6.23 5.12 1.30
C GLU A 83 -5.00 5.28 2.18
N VAL A 84 -4.87 6.45 2.81
CA VAL A 84 -3.83 6.75 3.80
C VAL A 84 -4.40 6.51 5.19
N VAL A 85 -3.80 5.58 5.92
CA VAL A 85 -4.26 5.16 7.24
C VAL A 85 -3.24 5.55 8.31
N MET A 86 -3.64 6.39 9.26
CA MET A 86 -2.85 6.68 10.45
C MET A 86 -3.11 5.59 11.48
N LEU A 87 -2.10 4.76 11.73
CA LEU A 87 -2.17 3.65 12.67
C LEU A 87 -0.83 3.58 13.40
N PRO A 88 -0.71 4.13 14.62
CA PRO A 88 0.56 4.11 15.36
C PRO A 88 0.89 2.70 15.85
N TYR A 89 2.15 2.32 15.83
CA TYR A 89 2.65 1.16 16.57
C TYR A 89 2.32 1.33 18.08
N PRO A 90 1.90 0.28 18.81
CA PRO A 90 1.90 -1.15 18.46
C PRO A 90 0.58 -1.66 17.86
N ASN A 91 -0.31 -0.78 17.38
CA ASN A 91 -1.58 -1.23 16.81
C ASN A 91 -1.32 -2.11 15.58
N ARG A 92 -1.93 -3.30 15.56
CA ARG A 92 -1.70 -4.30 14.50
C ARG A 92 -2.32 -3.84 13.18
N ILE A 93 -1.53 -3.95 12.12
CA ILE A 93 -2.03 -3.81 10.75
C ILE A 93 -2.74 -5.11 10.39
N LEU A 94 -4.00 -5.02 9.96
CA LEU A 94 -4.71 -6.17 9.42
C LEU A 94 -4.16 -6.47 8.03
N ASP A 95 -3.83 -7.74 7.77
CA ASP A 95 -3.30 -8.16 6.47
C ASP A 95 -4.38 -7.98 5.39
N ASN A 96 -4.24 -6.91 4.62
CA ASN A 96 -5.14 -6.52 3.55
C ASN A 96 -4.35 -6.42 2.24
N GLY A 97 -4.56 -7.37 1.35
CA GLY A 97 -3.93 -7.40 0.03
C GLY A 97 -2.48 -7.89 0.04
N ILE A 98 -1.80 -7.63 -1.08
CA ILE A 98 -0.41 -7.96 -1.32
C ILE A 98 0.46 -6.92 -0.62
N CYS A 99 1.31 -7.37 0.31
CA CYS A 99 2.27 -6.51 0.98
C CYS A 99 3.45 -6.19 0.06
N ILE A 100 3.66 -4.90 -0.24
CA ILE A 100 4.78 -4.42 -1.08
C ILE A 100 5.95 -3.98 -0.21
N TYR A 101 5.66 -3.30 0.88
CA TYR A 101 6.64 -2.83 1.85
C TYR A 101 6.10 -3.01 3.26
N ARG A 102 6.96 -3.44 4.19
CA ARG A 102 6.67 -3.45 5.63
C ARG A 102 7.92 -3.07 6.40
N ARG A 103 7.80 -2.03 7.23
CA ARG A 103 8.84 -1.63 8.18
C ARG A 103 8.98 -2.72 9.24
N TYR A 104 10.21 -3.03 9.64
CA TYR A 104 10.43 -3.89 10.80
C TYR A 104 9.88 -3.21 12.06
N GLU A 105 9.07 -3.95 12.82
CA GLU A 105 8.55 -3.51 14.10
C GLU A 105 8.80 -4.64 15.11
N PRO A 106 9.47 -4.36 16.25
CA PRO A 106 9.70 -5.37 17.26
C PRO A 106 8.38 -5.90 17.81
N SER A 107 8.34 -7.16 18.22
CA SER A 107 7.16 -7.69 18.90
C SER A 107 7.00 -6.94 20.24
N PRO A 108 5.81 -6.41 20.57
CA PRO A 108 5.56 -5.80 21.86
C PRO A 108 5.71 -6.81 23.03
N ASP A 109 5.73 -8.11 22.73
CA ASP A 109 5.82 -9.20 23.72
C ASP A 109 7.25 -9.71 23.99
N LEU A 110 8.28 -9.10 23.39
CA LEU A 110 9.69 -9.46 23.66
C LEU A 110 10.29 -8.56 24.76
N ASN A 111 9.73 -8.65 25.96
CA ASN A 111 10.49 -8.39 27.18
C ASN A 111 10.81 -9.76 27.79
N GLU A 112 11.95 -10.35 27.42
CA GLU A 112 12.59 -11.43 28.18
C GLU A 112 13.34 -10.86 29.39
#